data_AF-A0A7W7RM29-F1
#
_entry.id   AF-A0A7W7RM29-F1
#
_cell.length_a   1.000
_cell.length_b   1.000
_cell.length_c   1.000
_cell.angle_alpha   90.00
_cell.angle_beta   90.00
_cell.angle_gamma   90.00
#
_symmetry.space_group_name_H-M   'P 1'
#
loop_
_entity.id
_entity.type
_entity.pdbx_description
1 polymer ?
#
loop_
_entity_poly.entity_id
_entity_poly.type
_entity_poly.pdbx_seq_one_letter_code
_entity_poly.pdbx_strand_id
1 'polypeptide(L)'
;MGQPEERQLAARLEALTPVARAVPPAAVATRLLPDYSLLCARTGEGDPVLLEATLDAVWSHLQHGSGIEPSALLACFELGWAPGRLSAAWLDKGPDAVDALTYLGECGMCAVHAVVGAGHVALHGQAHQSVLCLRKGREGTTALVCYLGWNGAPPSRQMAGEPLVRREARLQRLDLRELEASGPAAETLTRIRARARSAAQDRAHQRYRNQ
;
A
#
# COMPACT_ATOMS: atom_id res chain seq x y z
N MET A 1 -17.67 1.12 -14.19
CA MET A 1 -17.50 -0.29 -14.58
C MET A 1 -16.01 -0.59 -14.65
N GLY A 2 -15.52 -1.50 -13.80
CA GLY A 2 -14.08 -1.81 -13.71
C GLY A 2 -13.53 -2.42 -15.00
N GLN A 3 -12.24 -2.19 -15.25
CA GLN A 3 -11.53 -2.76 -16.40
C GLN A 3 -11.69 -4.30 -16.39
N PRO A 4 -11.69 -5.00 -17.55
CA PRO A 4 -11.84 -6.46 -17.62
C PRO A 4 -10.93 -7.23 -16.65
N GLU A 5 -9.71 -6.74 -16.44
CA GLU A 5 -8.74 -7.31 -15.48
C GLU A 5 -9.21 -7.22 -14.02
N GLU A 6 -9.80 -6.10 -13.60
CA GLU A 6 -10.31 -5.93 -12.22
C GLU A 6 -11.48 -6.87 -11.95
N ARG A 7 -12.34 -7.11 -12.96
CA ARG A 7 -13.43 -8.08 -12.85
C ARG A 7 -12.91 -9.51 -12.70
N GLN A 8 -11.89 -9.89 -13.49
CA GLN A 8 -11.26 -11.21 -13.36
C GLN A 8 -10.57 -11.37 -12.00
N LEU A 9 -9.90 -10.34 -11.52
CA LEU A 9 -9.26 -10.33 -10.20
C LEU A 9 -10.30 -10.45 -9.08
N ALA A 10 -11.41 -9.72 -9.16
CA ALA A 10 -12.52 -9.83 -8.20
C ALA A 10 -13.06 -11.27 -8.13
N ALA A 11 -13.35 -11.88 -9.27
CA ALA A 11 -13.84 -13.27 -9.32
C ALA A 11 -12.85 -14.27 -8.68
N ARG A 12 -11.54 -14.09 -8.92
CA ARG A 12 -10.50 -14.92 -8.27
C ARG A 12 -10.48 -14.74 -6.77
N LEU A 13 -10.60 -13.51 -6.29
CA LEU A 13 -10.65 -13.21 -4.85
C LEU A 13 -11.95 -13.72 -4.21
N GLU A 14 -13.09 -13.67 -4.92
CA GLU A 14 -14.36 -14.22 -4.46
C GLU A 14 -14.30 -15.74 -4.25
N ALA A 15 -13.52 -16.46 -5.07
CA ALA A 15 -13.28 -17.88 -4.89
C ALA A 15 -12.44 -18.23 -3.64
N LEU A 16 -11.76 -17.26 -3.03
CA LEU A 16 -11.01 -17.47 -1.78
C LEU A 16 -11.92 -17.36 -0.55
N THR A 17 -11.46 -17.95 0.56
CA THR A 17 -12.09 -17.75 1.87
C THR A 17 -11.98 -16.29 2.33
N PRO A 18 -12.88 -15.79 3.20
CA PRO A 18 -12.81 -14.42 3.74
C PRO A 18 -11.42 -14.04 4.29
N VAL A 19 -10.81 -14.93 5.08
CA VAL A 19 -9.46 -14.73 5.65
C VAL A 19 -8.40 -14.64 4.55
N ALA A 20 -8.45 -15.54 3.56
CA ALA A 20 -7.51 -15.53 2.45
C ALA A 20 -7.59 -14.22 1.63
N ARG A 21 -8.78 -13.66 1.43
CA ARG A 21 -8.96 -12.40 0.67
C ARG A 21 -8.15 -11.22 1.25
N ALA A 22 -7.92 -11.20 2.56
CA ALA A 22 -7.18 -10.13 3.24
C ALA A 22 -5.65 -10.24 3.11
N VAL A 23 -5.12 -11.41 2.73
CA VAL A 23 -3.67 -11.65 2.65
C VAL A 23 -2.99 -10.79 1.58
N PRO A 24 -3.49 -10.73 0.31
CA PRO A 24 -2.85 -9.88 -0.70
C PRO A 24 -2.90 -8.37 -0.36
N PRO A 25 -4.01 -7.80 0.15
CA PRO A 25 -4.05 -6.44 0.70
C PRO A 25 -3.01 -6.20 1.80
N ALA A 26 -2.88 -7.09 2.78
CA ALA A 26 -1.90 -6.95 3.86
C ALA A 26 -0.45 -6.97 3.33
N ALA A 27 -0.18 -7.81 2.33
CA ALA A 27 1.12 -7.84 1.65
C ALA A 27 1.43 -6.54 0.90
N VAL A 28 0.45 -5.95 0.21
CA VAL A 28 0.58 -4.62 -0.43
C VAL A 28 0.85 -3.54 0.61
N ALA A 29 0.04 -3.50 1.67
CA ALA A 29 0.18 -2.53 2.75
C ALA A 29 1.59 -2.58 3.37
N THR A 30 2.11 -3.79 3.59
CA THR A 30 3.49 -4.01 4.09
C THR A 30 4.53 -3.40 3.16
N ARG A 31 4.36 -3.53 1.84
CA ARG A 31 5.30 -2.97 0.85
C ARG A 31 5.22 -1.46 0.72
N LEU A 32 4.06 -0.86 0.97
CA LEU A 32 3.86 0.58 0.91
C LEU A 32 4.20 1.31 2.22
N LEU A 33 4.24 0.61 3.36
CA LEU A 33 4.50 1.22 4.66
C LEU A 33 5.69 2.19 4.68
N PRO A 34 6.84 1.88 4.06
CA PRO A 34 7.96 2.80 4.08
C PRO A 34 7.66 4.11 3.37
N ASP A 35 6.75 4.15 2.38
CA ASP A 35 6.41 5.39 1.66
C ASP A 35 5.70 6.39 2.59
N TYR A 36 4.86 5.89 3.48
CA TYR A 36 4.23 6.71 4.50
C TYR A 36 5.28 7.25 5.49
N SER A 37 6.23 6.42 5.92
CA SER A 37 7.34 6.88 6.76
C SER A 37 8.17 7.98 6.08
N LEU A 38 8.38 7.87 4.76
CA LEU A 38 9.07 8.91 3.97
C LEU A 38 8.26 10.21 3.93
N LEU A 39 6.95 10.13 3.72
CA LEU A 39 6.07 11.28 3.81
C LEU A 39 6.23 11.94 5.19
N CYS A 40 6.01 11.20 6.28
CA CYS A 40 6.12 11.74 7.64
C CYS A 40 7.48 12.38 7.92
N ALA A 41 8.58 11.77 7.46
CA ALA A 41 9.91 12.33 7.63
C ALA A 41 10.13 13.64 6.84
N ARG A 42 9.50 13.78 5.67
CA ARG A 42 9.63 14.99 4.83
C ARG A 42 8.73 16.13 5.28
N THR A 43 7.60 15.79 5.89
CA THR A 43 6.55 16.75 6.25
C THR A 43 6.56 17.12 7.73
N GLY A 44 7.08 16.22 8.58
CA GLY A 44 6.92 16.32 10.03
C GLY A 44 5.51 15.96 10.52
N GLU A 45 4.63 15.45 9.63
CA GLU A 45 3.22 15.18 9.92
C GLU A 45 2.87 13.69 9.74
N GLY A 46 1.98 13.17 10.58
CA GLY A 46 1.51 11.79 10.55
C GLY A 46 2.09 10.91 11.66
N ASP A 47 1.72 9.63 11.66
CA ASP A 47 2.14 8.67 12.68
C ASP A 47 2.48 7.31 12.03
N PRO A 48 3.73 7.09 11.60
CA PRO A 48 4.12 5.84 10.96
C PRO A 48 4.09 4.65 11.93
N VAL A 49 4.21 4.89 13.24
CA VAL A 49 4.18 3.85 14.27
C VAL A 49 2.76 3.30 14.43
N LEU A 50 1.75 4.18 14.46
CA LEU A 50 0.34 3.77 14.48
C LEU A 50 -0.02 2.93 13.25
N LEU A 51 0.45 3.33 12.08
CA LEU A 51 0.16 2.63 10.83
C LEU A 51 0.82 1.23 10.80
N GLU A 52 2.05 1.13 11.29
CA GLU A 52 2.78 -0.15 11.43
C GLU A 52 2.11 -1.07 12.44
N ALA A 53 1.77 -0.57 13.63
CA ALA A 53 1.11 -1.34 14.67
C ALA A 53 -0.25 -1.88 14.20
N THR A 54 -1.00 -1.07 13.46
CA THR A 54 -2.29 -1.49 12.88
C THR A 54 -2.10 -2.60 11.85
N LEU A 55 -1.10 -2.49 10.98
CA LEU A 55 -0.79 -3.55 10.01
C LEU A 55 -0.31 -4.84 10.68
N ASP A 56 0.46 -4.75 11.76
CA ASP A 56 0.87 -5.91 12.54
C ASP A 56 -0.33 -6.59 13.23
N ALA A 57 -1.32 -5.82 13.69
CA ALA A 57 -2.58 -6.36 14.20
C ALA A 57 -3.37 -7.09 13.10
N VAL A 58 -3.40 -6.56 11.86
CA VAL A 58 -3.99 -7.26 10.70
C VAL A 58 -3.29 -8.60 10.47
N TRP A 59 -1.95 -8.63 10.43
CA TRP A 59 -1.23 -9.89 10.25
C TRP A 59 -1.46 -10.87 11.39
N SER A 60 -1.53 -10.40 12.64
CA SER A 60 -1.86 -11.24 13.79
C SER A 60 -3.27 -11.82 13.69
N HIS A 61 -4.26 -11.04 13.23
CA HIS A 61 -5.60 -11.52 12.97
C HIS A 61 -5.62 -12.66 11.93
N LEU A 62 -4.88 -12.48 10.83
CA LEU A 62 -4.80 -13.50 9.78
C LEU A 62 -4.13 -14.80 10.24
N GLN A 63 -3.15 -14.71 11.14
CA GLN A 63 -2.39 -15.87 11.63
C GLN A 63 -3.07 -16.58 12.79
N HIS A 64 -3.68 -15.83 13.71
CA HIS A 64 -4.10 -16.33 15.02
C HIS A 64 -5.57 -16.05 15.33
N GLY A 65 -6.30 -15.35 14.46
CA GLY A 65 -7.67 -14.93 14.72
C GLY A 65 -7.81 -13.86 15.81
N SER A 66 -6.73 -13.16 16.18
CA SER A 66 -6.78 -12.06 17.15
C SER A 66 -7.67 -10.91 16.66
N GLY A 67 -8.32 -10.15 17.54
CA GLY A 67 -9.12 -8.99 17.13
C GLY A 67 -8.30 -7.90 16.44
N ILE A 68 -8.94 -7.12 15.55
CA ILE A 68 -8.44 -5.83 15.06
C ILE A 68 -9.36 -4.78 15.66
N GLU A 69 -8.79 -3.85 16.43
CA GLU A 69 -9.57 -2.77 17.05
C GLU A 69 -10.09 -1.79 15.97
N PRO A 70 -11.42 -1.60 15.82
CA PRO A 70 -11.96 -0.68 14.81
C PRO A 70 -11.50 0.77 15.00
N SER A 71 -11.24 1.19 16.24
CA SER A 71 -10.70 2.51 16.55
C SER A 71 -9.30 2.74 15.98
N ALA A 72 -8.47 1.70 15.89
CA ALA A 72 -7.14 1.79 15.27
C ALA A 72 -7.24 1.98 13.75
N LEU A 73 -8.19 1.30 13.10
CA LEU A 73 -8.47 1.50 11.67
C LEU A 73 -9.01 2.90 11.39
N LEU A 74 -9.90 3.42 12.24
CA LEU A 74 -10.40 4.78 12.14
C LEU A 74 -9.29 5.81 12.32
N ALA A 75 -8.45 5.66 13.34
CA ALA A 75 -7.31 6.54 13.58
C ALA A 75 -6.35 6.54 12.37
N CYS A 76 -6.06 5.37 11.78
CA CYS A 76 -5.29 5.29 10.55
C CYS A 76 -5.98 5.99 9.37
N PHE A 77 -7.29 5.86 9.23
CA PHE A 77 -8.05 6.53 8.17
C PHE A 77 -7.99 8.05 8.30
N GLU A 78 -8.06 8.58 9.52
CA GLU A 78 -7.93 10.01 9.82
C GLU A 78 -6.55 10.57 9.46
N LEU A 79 -5.48 9.77 9.57
CA LEU A 79 -4.14 10.13 9.06
C LEU A 79 -4.15 10.37 7.54
N GLY A 80 -4.95 9.61 6.79
CA GLY A 80 -5.12 9.79 5.34
C GLY A 80 -5.92 11.02 4.96
N TRP A 81 -6.63 11.66 5.89
CA TRP A 81 -7.29 12.93 5.60
C TRP A 81 -6.39 14.14 5.84
N ALA A 82 -5.26 13.94 6.55
CA ALA A 82 -4.29 15.00 6.84
C ALA A 82 -3.61 15.64 5.61
N PRO A 83 -3.29 14.95 4.50
CA PRO A 83 -2.72 15.62 3.33
C PRO A 83 -3.70 16.55 2.59
N GLY A 84 -5.00 16.59 2.93
CA GLY A 84 -5.89 17.69 2.53
C GLY A 84 -5.58 19.01 3.26
N ARG A 85 -4.82 18.94 4.35
CA ARG A 85 -4.15 20.06 5.02
C ARG A 85 -2.72 20.17 4.47
N LEU A 86 -2.57 20.26 3.14
CA LEU A 86 -1.36 20.81 2.54
C LEU A 86 -1.18 22.19 3.14
N SER A 87 -0.38 22.25 4.20
CA SER A 87 -0.32 23.44 5.04
C SER A 87 0.30 24.58 4.23
N ALA A 88 -0.02 25.81 4.60
CA ALA A 88 0.58 27.00 3.99
C ALA A 88 2.13 26.95 3.96
N ALA A 89 2.75 26.16 4.85
CA ALA A 89 4.19 25.90 4.91
C ALA A 89 4.77 25.21 3.65
N TRP A 90 3.94 24.61 2.79
CA TRP A 90 4.38 23.92 1.58
C TRP A 90 4.33 24.86 0.37
N LEU A 91 3.38 25.79 0.34
CA LEU A 91 3.27 26.81 -0.71
C LEU A 91 4.50 27.73 -0.71
N ASP A 92 5.11 27.95 0.46
CA ASP A 92 6.36 28.73 0.59
C ASP A 92 7.59 28.05 -0.05
N LYS A 93 7.52 26.76 -0.42
CA LYS A 93 8.64 26.04 -1.06
C LYS A 93 8.72 26.22 -2.58
N GLY A 94 7.78 26.96 -3.17
CA GLY A 94 7.70 27.21 -4.61
C GLY A 94 7.03 26.08 -5.40
N PRO A 95 6.60 26.34 -6.64
CA PRO A 95 5.73 25.45 -7.42
C PRO A 95 6.34 24.07 -7.68
N ASP A 96 7.63 23.98 -7.99
CA ASP A 96 8.30 22.70 -8.29
C ASP A 96 8.37 21.77 -7.07
N ALA A 97 8.44 22.34 -5.86
CA ALA A 97 8.43 21.57 -4.62
C ALA A 97 7.03 21.06 -4.27
N VAL A 98 5.98 21.83 -4.60
CA VAL A 98 4.58 21.46 -4.40
C VAL A 98 4.22 20.25 -5.28
N ASP A 99 4.69 20.22 -6.53
CA ASP A 99 4.40 19.11 -7.45
C ASP A 99 5.09 17.81 -7.02
N ALA A 100 6.37 17.85 -6.64
CA ALA A 100 7.07 16.68 -6.10
C ALA A 100 6.38 16.15 -4.82
N LEU A 101 6.00 17.07 -3.93
CA LEU A 101 5.34 16.72 -2.67
C LEU A 101 3.93 16.18 -2.85
N THR A 102 3.25 16.53 -3.95
CA THR A 102 1.95 15.96 -4.31
C THR A 102 2.09 14.46 -4.59
N TYR A 103 3.09 14.04 -5.38
CA TYR A 103 3.35 12.61 -5.61
C TYR A 103 3.72 11.87 -4.33
N LEU A 104 4.52 12.49 -3.44
CA LEU A 104 4.83 11.88 -2.15
C LEU A 104 3.58 11.75 -1.26
N GLY A 105 2.69 12.74 -1.28
CA GLY A 105 1.38 12.69 -0.62
C GLY A 105 0.53 11.53 -1.14
N GLU A 106 0.44 11.36 -2.46
CA GLU A 106 -0.26 10.22 -3.07
C GLU A 106 0.32 8.86 -2.65
N CYS A 107 1.64 8.75 -2.51
CA CYS A 107 2.29 7.54 -2.01
C CYS A 107 1.84 7.20 -0.58
N GLY A 108 1.93 8.17 0.33
CA GLY A 108 1.51 7.99 1.72
C GLY A 108 0.02 7.66 1.83
N MET A 109 -0.81 8.29 1.01
CA MET A 109 -2.24 8.01 0.93
C MET A 109 -2.54 6.58 0.48
N CYS A 110 -1.79 6.07 -0.49
CA CYS A 110 -1.93 4.69 -0.92
C CYS A 110 -1.55 3.70 0.19
N ALA A 111 -0.53 4.00 0.99
CA ALA A 111 -0.15 3.18 2.13
C ALA A 111 -1.24 3.14 3.20
N VAL A 112 -1.79 4.30 3.59
CA VAL A 112 -2.90 4.39 4.55
C VAL A 112 -4.12 3.61 4.07
N HIS A 113 -4.56 3.85 2.83
CA HIS A 113 -5.69 3.12 2.26
C HIS A 113 -5.46 1.61 2.16
N ALA A 114 -4.22 1.17 1.89
CA ALA A 114 -3.89 -0.24 1.86
C ALA A 114 -3.97 -0.88 3.25
N VAL A 115 -3.52 -0.21 4.31
CA VAL A 115 -3.61 -0.73 5.70
C VAL A 115 -5.05 -0.78 6.16
N VAL A 116 -5.78 0.34 6.04
CA VAL A 116 -7.21 0.41 6.44
C VAL A 116 -8.02 -0.60 5.64
N GLY A 117 -7.78 -0.67 4.33
CA GLY A 117 -8.46 -1.62 3.45
C GLY A 117 -8.13 -3.07 3.78
N ALA A 118 -6.87 -3.40 4.12
CA ALA A 118 -6.49 -4.75 4.55
C ALA A 118 -7.21 -5.14 5.84
N GLY A 119 -7.31 -4.24 6.83
CA GLY A 119 -8.08 -4.47 8.05
C GLY A 119 -9.57 -4.63 7.77
N HIS A 120 -10.15 -3.81 6.89
CA HIS A 120 -11.55 -3.94 6.48
C HIS A 120 -11.83 -5.28 5.80
N VAL A 121 -10.94 -5.74 4.92
CA VAL A 121 -11.08 -7.07 4.30
C VAL A 121 -10.91 -8.18 5.33
N ALA A 122 -9.99 -8.04 6.28
CA ALA A 122 -9.81 -9.04 7.33
C ALA A 122 -11.08 -9.19 8.19
N LEU A 123 -11.74 -8.09 8.53
CA LEU A 123 -12.98 -8.09 9.32
C LEU A 123 -14.22 -8.51 8.53
N HIS A 124 -14.31 -8.17 7.24
CA HIS A 124 -15.57 -8.29 6.48
C HIS A 124 -15.49 -9.20 5.24
N GLY A 125 -14.30 -9.67 4.86
CA GLY A 125 -14.09 -10.60 3.74
C GLY A 125 -14.46 -10.04 2.36
N GLN A 126 -14.52 -8.72 2.19
CA GLN A 126 -15.01 -8.11 0.93
C GLN A 126 -13.97 -8.18 -0.19
N ALA A 127 -14.25 -8.97 -1.23
CA ALA A 127 -13.36 -9.13 -2.38
C ALA A 127 -13.12 -7.81 -3.15
N HIS A 128 -14.17 -6.98 -3.32
CA HIS A 128 -14.04 -5.69 -3.97
C HIS A 128 -13.02 -4.77 -3.26
N GLN A 129 -13.05 -4.72 -1.93
CA GLN A 129 -12.09 -3.93 -1.16
C GLN A 129 -10.66 -4.45 -1.34
N SER A 130 -10.48 -5.76 -1.52
CA SER A 130 -9.18 -6.35 -1.84
C SER A 130 -8.65 -5.86 -3.19
N VAL A 131 -9.50 -5.79 -4.22
CA VAL A 131 -9.15 -5.23 -5.53
C VAL A 131 -8.69 -3.77 -5.40
N LEU A 132 -9.41 -2.97 -4.62
CA LEU A 132 -9.04 -1.56 -4.38
C LEU A 132 -7.66 -1.45 -3.72
N CYS A 133 -7.35 -2.29 -2.72
CA CYS A 133 -6.04 -2.32 -2.08
C CYS A 133 -4.92 -2.68 -3.06
N LEU A 134 -5.13 -3.71 -3.89
CA LEU A 134 -4.17 -4.11 -4.92
C LEU A 134 -3.94 -2.99 -5.96
N ARG A 135 -5.00 -2.24 -6.29
CA ARG A 135 -4.87 -1.04 -7.13
C ARG A 135 -4.07 0.05 -6.43
N LYS A 136 -4.31 0.33 -5.15
CA LYS A 136 -3.52 1.30 -4.35
C LYS A 136 -2.04 0.92 -4.28
N GLY A 137 -1.70 -0.37 -4.23
CA GLY A 137 -0.33 -0.85 -4.39
C GLY A 137 0.35 -0.35 -5.66
N ARG A 138 -0.35 -0.41 -6.80
CA ARG A 138 0.15 0.04 -8.10
C ARG A 138 0.16 1.56 -8.19
N GLU A 139 -0.91 2.24 -7.79
CA GLU A 139 -1.01 3.70 -7.76
C GLU A 139 0.10 4.31 -6.91
N GLY A 140 0.31 3.84 -5.67
CA GLY A 140 1.37 4.33 -4.79
C GLY A 140 2.78 4.05 -5.32
N THR A 141 2.97 2.95 -6.05
CA THR A 141 4.25 2.66 -6.71
C THR A 141 4.50 3.56 -7.91
N THR A 142 3.47 3.88 -8.70
CA THR A 142 3.57 4.86 -9.78
C THR A 142 3.90 6.24 -9.20
N ALA A 143 3.17 6.69 -8.18
CA ALA A 143 3.43 7.96 -7.51
C ALA A 143 4.87 8.04 -6.96
N LEU A 144 5.41 6.93 -6.43
CA LEU A 144 6.80 6.91 -5.94
C LEU A 144 7.80 7.09 -7.10
N VAL A 145 7.55 6.44 -8.25
CA VAL A 145 8.40 6.63 -9.44
C VAL A 145 8.34 8.09 -9.90
N CYS A 146 7.16 8.70 -9.93
CA CYS A 146 6.99 10.11 -10.26
C CYS A 146 7.78 11.01 -9.29
N TYR A 147 7.71 10.74 -7.99
CA TYR A 147 8.44 11.48 -6.97
C TYR A 147 9.97 11.35 -7.13
N LEU A 148 10.48 10.13 -7.28
CA LEU A 148 11.92 9.86 -7.39
C LEU A 148 12.51 10.34 -8.72
N GLY A 149 11.71 10.37 -9.78
CA GLY A 149 12.11 10.82 -11.11
C GLY A 149 11.77 12.27 -11.42
N TRP A 150 11.25 13.02 -10.44
CA TRP A 150 10.83 14.41 -10.66
C TRP A 150 12.02 15.28 -11.05
N ASN A 151 11.92 15.90 -12.22
CA ASN A 151 12.93 16.81 -12.78
C ASN A 151 12.35 18.19 -13.14
N GLY A 152 11.22 18.56 -12.52
CA GLY A 152 10.48 19.79 -12.83
C GLY A 152 9.48 19.67 -13.99
N ALA A 153 9.24 18.45 -14.50
CA ALA A 153 8.23 18.20 -15.53
C ALA A 153 7.34 17.01 -15.16
N PRO A 154 6.03 17.05 -15.52
CA PRO A 154 5.13 15.93 -15.27
C PRO A 154 5.60 14.68 -16.03
N PRO A 155 5.64 13.51 -15.36
CA PRO A 155 6.11 12.29 -15.98
C PRO A 155 5.21 11.87 -17.14
N SER A 156 5.81 11.25 -18.15
CA SER A 156 5.08 10.75 -19.32
C SER A 156 3.98 9.75 -18.93
N ARG A 157 2.85 9.74 -19.64
CA ARG A 157 1.66 8.92 -19.32
C ARG A 157 1.90 7.39 -19.33
N GLN A 158 3.07 6.90 -19.73
CA GLN A 158 3.36 5.46 -19.91
C GLN A 158 4.11 4.83 -18.72
N MET A 159 3.60 5.03 -17.49
CA MET A 159 4.25 4.51 -16.28
C MET A 159 4.09 3.00 -16.03
N ALA A 160 3.20 2.33 -16.77
CA ALA A 160 3.04 0.87 -16.68
C ALA A 160 4.31 0.10 -17.12
N GLY A 161 5.21 0.75 -17.87
CA GLY A 161 6.49 0.21 -18.30
C GLY A 161 7.56 0.16 -17.20
N GLU A 162 7.37 0.91 -16.11
CA GLU A 162 8.43 1.15 -15.13
C GLU A 162 8.82 -0.11 -14.36
N PRO A 163 10.13 -0.37 -14.15
CA PRO A 163 10.60 -1.56 -13.45
C PRO A 163 9.94 -1.75 -12.08
N LEU A 164 9.74 -0.67 -11.31
CA LEU A 164 9.12 -0.75 -9.98
C LEU A 164 7.63 -1.09 -10.05
N VAL A 165 6.88 -0.48 -10.98
CA VAL A 165 5.45 -0.76 -11.18
C VAL A 165 5.25 -2.20 -11.66
N ARG A 166 6.08 -2.68 -12.59
CA ARG A 166 6.07 -4.07 -13.05
C ARG A 166 6.42 -5.05 -11.94
N ARG A 167 7.40 -4.70 -11.10
CA ARG A 167 7.79 -5.51 -9.93
C ARG A 167 6.63 -5.64 -8.96
N GLU A 168 5.95 -4.54 -8.61
CA GLU A 168 4.79 -4.59 -7.71
C GLU A 168 3.68 -5.47 -8.28
N ALA A 169 3.31 -5.31 -9.56
CA ALA A 169 2.30 -6.16 -10.20
C ALA A 169 2.72 -7.65 -10.22
N ARG A 170 4.01 -7.95 -10.37
CA ARG A 170 4.53 -9.32 -10.28
C ARG A 170 4.40 -9.88 -8.86
N LEU A 171 4.72 -9.10 -7.84
CA LEU A 171 4.59 -9.51 -6.44
C LEU A 171 3.13 -9.78 -6.07
N GLN A 172 2.20 -8.90 -6.45
CA GLN A 172 0.76 -9.12 -6.24
C GLN A 172 0.26 -10.43 -6.87
N ARG A 173 0.68 -10.72 -8.11
CA ARG A 173 0.35 -11.99 -8.78
C ARG A 173 0.96 -13.19 -8.08
N LEU A 174 2.19 -13.07 -7.59
CA LEU A 174 2.88 -14.15 -6.88
C LEU A 174 2.19 -14.45 -5.54
N ASP A 175 1.88 -13.42 -4.75
CA ASP A 175 1.17 -13.54 -3.48
C ASP A 175 -0.19 -14.23 -3.67
N LEU A 176 -0.96 -13.79 -4.68
CA LEU A 176 -2.27 -14.38 -4.98
C LEU A 176 -2.17 -15.84 -5.45
N ARG A 177 -1.21 -16.17 -6.33
CA ARG A 177 -1.01 -17.54 -6.82
C ARG A 177 -0.59 -18.50 -5.72
N GLU A 178 0.33 -18.07 -4.84
CA GLU A 178 0.77 -18.89 -3.70
C GLU A 178 -0.40 -19.18 -2.77
N LEU A 179 -1.22 -18.17 -2.52
CA LEU A 179 -2.42 -18.28 -1.70
C LEU A 179 -3.50 -19.18 -2.34
N GLU A 180 -3.72 -19.07 -3.66
CA GLU A 180 -4.63 -19.95 -4.40
C GLU A 180 -4.17 -21.42 -4.35
N ALA A 181 -2.86 -21.66 -4.37
CA ALA A 181 -2.30 -23.01 -4.37
C ALA A 181 -2.25 -23.65 -2.96
N SER A 182 -1.97 -22.86 -1.93
CA SER A 182 -1.62 -23.38 -0.58
C SER A 182 -2.61 -22.96 0.51
N GLY A 183 -3.57 -22.08 0.20
CA GLY A 183 -4.47 -21.49 1.18
C GLY A 183 -3.77 -20.60 2.23
N PRO A 184 -4.53 -20.03 3.19
CA PRO A 184 -4.02 -19.12 4.21
C PRO A 184 -3.37 -19.87 5.40
N ALA A 185 -2.61 -20.93 5.13
CA ALA A 185 -1.89 -21.66 6.17
C ALA A 185 -0.77 -20.78 6.79
N ALA A 186 -0.45 -21.01 8.07
CA ALA A 186 0.53 -20.20 8.81
C ALA A 186 1.89 -20.06 8.10
N GLU A 187 2.38 -21.13 7.48
CA GLU A 187 3.61 -21.09 6.68
C GLU A 187 3.49 -20.21 5.44
N THR A 188 2.37 -20.29 4.72
CA THR A 188 2.07 -19.45 3.55
C THR A 188 2.01 -17.97 3.95
N LEU A 189 1.32 -17.65 5.04
CA LEU A 189 1.25 -16.29 5.58
C LEU A 189 2.64 -15.77 5.95
N THR A 190 3.46 -16.60 6.59
CA THR A 190 4.83 -16.25 7.00
C THR A 190 5.70 -15.96 5.77
N ARG A 191 5.65 -16.79 4.74
CA ARG A 191 6.42 -16.56 3.50
C ARG A 191 5.98 -15.30 2.76
N ILE A 192 4.66 -15.08 2.61
CA ILE A 192 4.13 -13.88 1.97
C ILE A 192 4.54 -12.63 2.75
N ARG A 193 4.39 -12.61 4.08
CA ARG A 193 4.79 -11.48 4.93
C ARG A 193 6.30 -11.22 4.86
N ALA A 194 7.13 -12.26 4.90
CA ALA A 194 8.59 -12.13 4.78
C ALA A 194 9.00 -11.54 3.42
N ARG A 195 8.40 -12.03 2.33
CA ARG A 195 8.62 -11.48 0.98
C ARG A 195 8.19 -10.02 0.89
N ALA A 196 7.03 -9.68 1.46
CA ALA A 196 6.54 -8.31 1.48
C ALA A 196 7.47 -7.37 2.27
N ARG A 197 7.97 -7.81 3.43
CA ARG A 197 8.95 -7.06 4.24
C ARG A 197 10.28 -6.86 3.50
N SER A 198 10.82 -7.91 2.87
CA SER A 198 12.03 -7.80 2.05
C SER A 198 11.83 -6.81 0.89
N ALA A 199 10.70 -6.87 0.19
CA ALA A 199 10.40 -5.90 -0.86
C ALA A 199 10.24 -4.47 -0.35
N ALA A 200 9.71 -4.27 0.87
CA ALA A 200 9.62 -2.99 1.54
C ALA A 200 11.01 -2.41 1.88
N GLN A 201 11.93 -3.25 2.37
CA GLN A 201 13.32 -2.87 2.64
C GLN A 201 14.07 -2.47 1.36
N ASP A 202 13.93 -3.24 0.27
CA ASP A 202 14.50 -2.88 -1.03
C ASP A 202 13.99 -1.53 -1.52
N ARG A 203 12.68 -1.30 -1.37
CA ARG A 203 12.01 -0.05 -1.73
C ARG A 203 12.55 1.12 -0.90
N ALA A 204 12.82 0.91 0.39
CA ALA A 204 13.44 1.90 1.26
C ALA A 204 14.90 2.21 0.83
N HIS A 205 15.69 1.19 0.48
CA HIS A 205 17.07 1.35 0.04
C HIS A 205 17.21 2.10 -1.29
N GLN A 206 16.30 1.88 -2.24
CA GLN A 206 16.31 2.60 -3.52
C GLN A 206 16.20 4.13 -3.35
N ARG A 207 15.64 4.60 -2.23
CA ARG A 207 15.52 6.04 -1.92
C ARG A 207 16.83 6.69 -1.55
N TYR A 208 17.75 5.95 -0.93
CA TYR A 208 19.04 6.47 -0.50
C TYR A 208 20.04 6.60 -1.65
N ARG A 209 19.77 5.98 -2.80
CA ARG A 209 20.65 6.07 -3.98
C ARG A 209 20.35 7.26 -4.89
N ASN A 210 19.18 7.89 -4.72
CA ASN A 210 18.70 8.98 -5.57
C ASN A 210 18.60 10.33 -4.82
N GLN A 211 19.11 10.41 -3.58
CA GLN A 211 19.29 11.65 -2.82
C GLN A 211 20.77 12.02 -2.82
#